data_AF-R1AQE8-F1
#
_entry.id   AF-R1AQE8-F1
#
_cell.length_a   1.000
_cell.length_b   1.000
_cell.length_c   1.000
_cell.angle_alpha   90.00
_cell.angle_beta   90.00
_cell.angle_gamma   90.00
#
_symmetry.space_group_name_H-M   'P 1'
#
loop_
_entity.id
_entity.type
_entity.pdbx_description
1 polymer ?
#
loop_
_entity_poly.entity_id
_entity_poly.type
_entity_poly.pdbx_seq_one_letter_code
_entity_poly.pdbx_strand_id
1 'polypeptide(L)'
;MSNVFAKFDKEFDVKGLREDLKNISTGDTEYKEVPLGTYEVKIEKLELAESKSGKPMVSCWMRILEGEYKNSILFMNQVIHTPYGLHMANEFLRSLESCIEVEFESFTQYHNMLLNIHEAIDETYEYAVEYGETKKGFKTFKIVEVFEVE
;
A
#
# COMPACT_ATOMS: atom_id res chain seq x y z
N MET A 1 31.63 -12.05 -27.64
CA MET A 1 30.39 -12.56 -27.02
C MET A 1 29.60 -11.34 -26.53
N SER A 2 28.44 -11.07 -27.13
CA SER A 2 27.54 -10.02 -26.69
C SER A 2 27.08 -10.36 -25.28
N ASN A 3 27.35 -9.47 -24.34
CA ASN A 3 26.89 -9.62 -22.97
C ASN A 3 25.36 -9.49 -22.98
N VAL A 4 24.65 -10.63 -22.91
CA VAL A 4 23.19 -10.73 -22.93
C VAL A 4 22.56 -9.86 -21.84
N PHE A 5 23.31 -9.53 -20.79
CA PHE A 5 22.86 -8.74 -19.66
C PHE A 5 22.94 -7.22 -19.88
N ALA A 6 23.64 -6.74 -20.90
CA ALA A 6 23.73 -5.29 -21.20
C ALA A 6 22.40 -4.67 -21.63
N LYS A 7 21.39 -5.50 -21.96
CA LYS A 7 20.01 -5.03 -22.18
C LYS A 7 19.36 -4.58 -20.87
N PHE A 8 19.63 -5.28 -19.77
CA PHE A 8 19.08 -4.96 -18.46
C PHE A 8 19.67 -3.65 -17.94
N ASP A 9 20.95 -3.38 -18.22
CA ASP A 9 21.58 -2.11 -17.85
C ASP A 9 20.95 -0.87 -18.54
N LYS A 10 20.21 -1.07 -19.64
CA LYS A 10 19.50 -0.02 -20.37
C LYS A 10 18.02 0.06 -20.02
N GLU A 11 17.44 -1.05 -19.59
CA GLU A 11 16.02 -1.20 -19.29
C GLU A 11 15.69 -0.87 -17.84
N PHE A 12 16.64 -1.06 -16.92
CA PHE A 12 16.49 -0.80 -15.50
C PHE A 12 17.36 0.38 -15.04
N ASP A 13 16.89 1.13 -14.04
CA ASP A 13 17.67 2.22 -13.43
C ASP A 13 18.79 1.66 -12.52
N VAL A 14 19.89 1.26 -13.14
CA VAL A 14 21.08 0.73 -12.44
C VAL A 14 21.70 1.77 -11.50
N LYS A 15 21.50 3.07 -11.75
CA LYS A 15 22.00 4.12 -10.86
C LYS A 15 21.17 4.18 -9.59
N GLY A 16 19.85 4.23 -9.71
CA GLY A 16 18.92 4.16 -8.57
C GLY A 16 19.18 2.91 -7.72
N LEU A 17 19.27 1.73 -8.35
CA LEU A 17 19.58 0.46 -7.67
C LEU A 17 20.91 0.49 -6.89
N ARG A 18 21.94 1.17 -7.42
CA ARG A 18 23.23 1.33 -6.74
C ARG A 18 23.17 2.31 -5.57
N GLU A 19 22.37 3.36 -5.69
CA GLU A 19 22.14 4.32 -4.61
C GLU A 19 21.34 3.68 -3.48
N ASP A 20 20.30 2.93 -3.81
CA ASP A 20 19.51 2.14 -2.86
C ASP A 20 20.37 1.10 -2.13
N LEU A 21 21.24 0.38 -2.85
CA LEU A 21 22.18 -0.58 -2.26
C LEU A 21 23.14 0.08 -1.25
N LYS A 22 23.60 1.31 -1.52
CA LYS A 22 24.49 2.04 -0.61
C LYS A 22 23.77 2.39 0.68
N ASN A 23 22.52 2.83 0.60
CA ASN A 23 21.69 3.16 1.75
C ASN A 23 21.37 1.93 2.63
N ILE A 24 21.25 0.74 2.02
CA ILE A 24 21.06 -0.53 2.74
C ILE A 24 22.32 -0.97 3.49
N SER A 25 23.50 -0.76 2.89
CA SER A 25 24.77 -1.31 3.38
C SER A 25 25.39 -0.63 4.61
N THR A 26 24.89 0.55 5.00
CA THR A 26 25.45 1.32 6.13
C THR A 26 24.82 1.00 7.49
N GLY A 27 23.85 0.08 7.58
CA GLY A 27 23.35 -0.43 8.87
C GLY A 27 22.48 0.53 9.70
N ASP A 28 22.47 1.82 9.36
CA ASP A 28 21.51 2.81 9.87
C ASP A 28 20.29 2.89 8.93
N THR A 29 19.49 1.83 8.86
CA THR A 29 18.07 2.01 8.51
C THR A 29 17.35 2.58 9.73
N GLU A 30 17.66 3.84 10.08
CA GLU A 30 16.60 4.71 10.55
C GLU A 30 15.61 4.78 9.38
N TYR A 31 14.59 3.91 9.40
CA TYR A 31 13.46 4.06 8.51
C TYR A 31 12.99 5.50 8.70
N LYS A 32 13.19 6.36 7.70
CA LYS A 32 12.64 7.70 7.71
C LYS A 32 11.15 7.55 7.97
N GLU A 33 10.71 7.92 9.17
CA GLU A 33 9.30 7.88 9.50
C GLU A 33 8.61 8.87 8.58
N VAL A 34 7.69 8.37 7.75
CA VAL A 34 6.93 9.24 6.86
C VAL A 34 6.08 10.16 7.74
N PRO A 35 6.20 11.50 7.63
CA PRO A 35 5.41 12.40 8.45
C PRO A 35 3.94 12.37 8.06
N LEU A 36 3.06 12.86 8.93
CA LEU A 36 1.65 13.05 8.57
C LEU A 36 1.52 14.07 7.44
N GLY A 37 0.61 13.83 6.50
CA GLY A 37 0.45 14.65 5.31
C GLY A 37 -0.35 13.94 4.22
N THR A 38 -0.42 14.56 3.05
CA THR A 38 -1.07 13.97 1.88
C THR A 38 -0.01 13.45 0.92
N TYR A 39 -0.20 12.23 0.44
CA TYR A 39 0.73 11.56 -0.45
C TYR A 39 -0.01 10.98 -1.65
N GLU A 40 0.58 11.11 -2.83
CA GLU A 40 0.18 10.32 -3.99
C GLU A 40 0.82 8.94 -3.89
N VAL A 41 -0.01 7.90 -3.96
CA VAL A 41 0.38 6.52 -3.75
C VAL A 41 -0.25 5.60 -4.78
N LYS A 42 0.42 4.47 -5.03
CA LYS A 42 -0.22 3.29 -5.62
C LYS A 42 -0.41 2.20 -4.57
N ILE A 43 -1.44 1.36 -4.74
CA ILE A 43 -1.65 0.19 -3.88
C ILE A 43 -0.83 -0.97 -4.43
N GLU A 44 0.29 -1.26 -3.77
CA GLU A 44 1.20 -2.34 -4.15
C GLU A 44 0.72 -3.71 -3.64
N LYS A 45 -0.03 -3.70 -2.54
CA LYS A 45 -0.52 -4.93 -1.91
C LYS A 45 -1.83 -4.68 -1.19
N LEU A 46 -2.79 -5.57 -1.36
CA LEU A 46 -4.05 -5.59 -0.62
C LEU A 46 -4.45 -7.05 -0.33
N GLU A 47 -4.37 -7.47 0.93
CA GLU A 47 -4.63 -8.86 1.29
C GLU A 47 -5.29 -9.03 2.66
N LEU A 48 -5.88 -10.22 2.86
CA LEU A 48 -6.22 -10.72 4.19
C LEU A 48 -4.98 -11.40 4.80
N ALA A 49 -4.55 -10.93 5.97
CA ALA A 49 -3.38 -11.43 6.67
C ALA A 49 -3.66 -11.72 8.15
N GLU A 50 -2.74 -12.42 8.81
CA GLU A 50 -2.74 -12.61 10.26
C GLU A 50 -1.88 -11.53 10.93
N SER A 51 -2.45 -10.81 11.89
CA SER A 51 -1.71 -9.83 12.70
C SER A 51 -0.71 -10.51 13.64
N LYS A 52 0.24 -9.74 14.18
CA LYS A 52 1.18 -10.21 15.23
C LYS A 52 0.50 -10.83 16.45
N SER A 53 -0.79 -10.55 16.68
CA SER A 53 -1.58 -11.07 17.79
C SER A 53 -2.46 -12.28 17.43
N GLY A 54 -2.31 -12.83 16.22
CA GLY A 54 -3.08 -13.99 15.74
C GLY A 54 -4.50 -13.66 15.26
N LYS A 55 -4.80 -12.38 15.04
CA LYS A 55 -6.13 -11.91 14.60
C LYS A 55 -6.14 -11.58 13.11
N PRO A 56 -7.24 -11.85 12.39
CA PRO A 56 -7.36 -11.48 10.98
C PRO A 56 -7.33 -9.97 10.79
N MET A 57 -6.63 -9.50 9.75
CA MET A 57 -6.52 -8.10 9.38
C MET A 57 -6.51 -7.90 7.86
N VAL A 58 -7.03 -6.77 7.40
CA VAL A 58 -6.73 -6.26 6.04
C VAL A 58 -5.39 -5.56 6.10
N SER A 59 -4.46 -5.98 5.25
CA SER A 59 -3.15 -5.31 5.08
C SER A 59 -3.12 -4.65 3.71
N CYS A 60 -2.94 -3.33 3.70
CA CYS A 60 -2.78 -2.53 2.49
C CYS A 60 -1.42 -1.81 2.53
N TRP A 61 -0.63 -1.99 1.47
CA TRP A 61 0.66 -1.34 1.29
C TRP A 61 0.53 -0.28 0.22
N MET A 62 0.70 0.98 0.64
CA MET A 62 0.58 2.14 -0.23
C MET A 62 1.96 2.72 -0.48
N ARG A 63 2.48 2.57 -1.71
CA ARG A 63 3.80 3.06 -2.09
C ARG A 63 3.69 4.50 -2.57
N ILE A 64 4.44 5.40 -1.93
CA ILE A 64 4.50 6.81 -2.30
C ILE A 64 5.20 6.98 -3.66
N LEU A 65 4.58 7.73 -4.57
CA LEU A 65 5.01 7.88 -5.95
C LEU A 65 5.97 9.06 -6.16
N GLU A 66 5.84 10.11 -5.36
CA GLU A 66 6.56 11.37 -5.53
C GLU A 66 7.03 12.01 -4.21
N GLY A 67 7.86 13.06 -4.33
CA GLY A 67 8.36 13.84 -3.19
C GLY A 67 9.54 13.20 -2.44
N GLU A 68 9.88 13.77 -1.28
CA GLU A 68 11.05 13.35 -0.47
C GLU A 68 10.94 11.88 0.00
N TYR A 69 9.71 11.41 0.22
CA TYR A 69 9.42 10.06 0.73
C TYR A 69 9.05 9.07 -0.39
N LYS A 70 9.32 9.40 -1.66
CA LYS A 70 9.13 8.51 -2.80
C LYS A 70 9.70 7.11 -2.51
N ASN A 71 8.99 6.08 -2.95
CA ASN A 71 9.27 4.66 -2.70
C ASN A 71 9.13 4.19 -1.25
N SER A 72 8.84 5.07 -0.29
CA SER A 72 8.44 4.64 1.06
C SER A 72 7.04 4.04 1.03
N ILE A 73 6.76 3.15 1.98
CA ILE A 73 5.48 2.44 2.08
C ILE A 73 4.73 2.92 3.32
N LEU A 74 3.50 3.34 3.10
CA LEU A 74 2.50 3.55 4.14
C LEU A 74 1.76 2.23 4.39
N PHE A 75 1.74 1.79 5.65
CA PHE A 75 1.14 0.52 6.04
C PHE A 75 -0.20 0.74 6.74
N MET A 76 -1.30 0.41 6.06
CA MET A 76 -2.61 0.33 6.69
C MET A 76 -2.89 -1.12 7.08
N ASN A 77 -2.95 -1.38 8.39
CA ASN A 77 -3.25 -2.70 8.93
C ASN A 77 -4.48 -2.61 9.84
N GLN A 78 -5.64 -3.02 9.33
CA GLN A 78 -6.90 -2.95 10.05
C GLN A 78 -7.29 -4.34 10.55
N VAL A 79 -7.28 -4.55 11.86
CA VAL A 79 -7.76 -5.81 12.47
C VAL A 79 -9.29 -5.88 12.33
N ILE A 80 -9.81 -7.00 11.82
CA ILE A 80 -11.22 -7.16 11.42
C ILE A 80 -11.99 -8.22 12.22
N HIS A 81 -11.51 -8.61 13.41
CA HIS A 81 -12.23 -9.54 14.30
C HIS A 81 -13.46 -8.94 15.00
N THR A 82 -13.77 -7.66 14.77
CA THR A 82 -14.93 -6.96 15.38
C THR A 82 -15.74 -6.24 14.30
N PRO A 83 -17.05 -5.98 14.55
CA PRO A 83 -17.88 -5.24 13.61
C PRO A 83 -17.33 -3.85 13.27
N TYR A 84 -16.75 -3.17 14.26
CA TYR A 84 -16.12 -1.86 14.04
C TYR A 84 -14.89 -1.96 13.14
N GLY A 85 -14.04 -2.97 13.36
CA GLY A 85 -12.87 -3.19 12.50
C GLY A 85 -13.26 -3.52 11.05
N LEU A 86 -14.28 -4.36 10.87
CA LEU A 86 -14.86 -4.65 9.55
C LEU A 86 -15.45 -3.41 8.89
N HIS A 87 -16.20 -2.60 9.63
CA HIS A 87 -16.75 -1.35 9.11
C HIS A 87 -15.65 -0.41 8.62
N MET A 88 -14.59 -0.19 9.41
CA MET A 88 -13.45 0.66 8.99
C MET A 88 -12.74 0.10 7.76
N ALA A 89 -12.51 -1.22 7.70
CA ALA A 89 -11.93 -1.84 6.51
C ALA A 89 -12.82 -1.68 5.28
N ASN A 90 -14.13 -1.91 5.41
CA ASN A 90 -15.07 -1.81 4.30
C ASN A 90 -15.19 -0.37 3.77
N GLU A 91 -15.22 0.63 4.64
CA GLU A 91 -15.24 2.04 4.21
C GLU A 91 -13.98 2.39 3.42
N PHE A 92 -12.80 1.93 3.86
CA PHE A 92 -11.56 2.11 3.10
C PHE A 92 -11.63 1.40 1.74
N LEU A 93 -12.03 0.14 1.69
CA LEU A 93 -12.11 -0.64 0.43
C LEU A 93 -13.08 -0.01 -0.57
N ARG A 94 -14.22 0.52 -0.11
CA ARG A 94 -15.19 1.22 -0.96
C ARG A 94 -14.59 2.51 -1.55
N SER A 95 -13.76 3.20 -0.78
CA SER A 95 -13.09 4.43 -1.25
C SER A 95 -12.04 4.21 -2.33
N LEU A 96 -11.69 2.95 -2.65
CA LEU A 96 -10.77 2.62 -3.73
C LEU A 96 -11.43 2.64 -5.11
N GLU A 97 -12.76 2.79 -5.17
CA GLU A 97 -13.56 2.89 -6.40
C GLU A 97 -13.41 1.72 -7.39
N SER A 98 -12.96 0.55 -6.90
CA SER A 98 -12.77 -0.69 -7.68
C SER A 98 -14.01 -1.25 -8.40
N CYS A 99 -15.19 -0.64 -8.22
CA CYS A 99 -16.48 -1.12 -8.73
C CYS A 99 -16.89 -2.53 -8.26
N ILE A 100 -16.19 -3.10 -7.27
CA ILE A 100 -16.54 -4.38 -6.63
C ILE A 100 -17.36 -4.11 -5.38
N GLU A 101 -18.44 -4.87 -5.20
CA GLU A 101 -19.29 -4.78 -4.02
C GLU A 101 -18.54 -5.24 -2.76
N VAL A 102 -18.48 -4.37 -1.76
CA VAL A 102 -17.77 -4.62 -0.50
C VAL A 102 -18.75 -5.07 0.58
N GLU A 103 -18.78 -6.37 0.84
CA GLU A 103 -19.55 -7.03 1.88
C GLU A 103 -18.74 -8.15 2.56
N PHE A 104 -19.01 -8.39 3.85
CA PHE A 104 -18.42 -9.47 4.61
C PHE A 104 -19.44 -10.58 4.87
N GLU A 105 -19.21 -11.75 4.29
CA GLU A 105 -19.97 -12.97 4.57
C GLU A 105 -19.13 -14.01 5.33
N SER A 106 -17.87 -14.18 4.91
CA SER A 106 -16.91 -15.08 5.53
C SER A 106 -15.48 -14.63 5.19
N PHE A 107 -14.48 -15.06 5.97
CA PHE A 107 -13.08 -14.71 5.68
C PHE A 107 -12.58 -15.24 4.33
N THR A 108 -13.08 -16.38 3.85
CA THR A 108 -12.70 -16.93 2.54
C THR A 108 -13.28 -16.09 1.40
N GLN A 109 -14.56 -15.73 1.49
CA GLN A 109 -15.19 -14.81 0.53
C GLN A 109 -14.47 -13.45 0.55
N TYR A 110 -14.21 -12.91 1.75
CA TYR A 110 -13.56 -11.62 1.92
C TYR A 110 -12.13 -11.61 1.37
N HIS A 111 -11.37 -12.71 1.54
CA HIS A 111 -10.05 -12.86 0.91
C HIS A 111 -10.13 -12.76 -0.61
N ASN A 112 -11.03 -13.51 -1.25
CA ASN A 112 -11.21 -13.45 -2.70
C ASN A 112 -11.66 -12.07 -3.17
N MET A 113 -12.53 -11.41 -2.40
CA MET A 113 -12.98 -10.05 -2.69
C MET A 113 -11.80 -9.06 -2.66
N LEU A 114 -10.89 -9.15 -1.68
CA LEU A 114 -9.70 -8.31 -1.62
C LEU A 114 -8.78 -8.52 -2.83
N LEU A 115 -8.61 -9.77 -3.28
CA LEU A 115 -7.83 -10.09 -4.48
C LEU A 115 -8.46 -9.46 -5.73
N ASN A 116 -9.78 -9.59 -5.89
CA ASN A 116 -10.49 -8.99 -7.01
C ASN A 116 -10.39 -7.45 -6.98
N ILE A 117 -10.50 -6.84 -5.79
CA ILE A 117 -10.33 -5.39 -5.63
C ILE A 117 -8.92 -4.98 -6.03
N HIS A 118 -7.90 -5.72 -5.58
CA HIS A 118 -6.51 -5.42 -5.93
C HIS A 118 -6.29 -5.52 -7.45
N GLU A 119 -6.76 -6.59 -8.09
CA GLU A 119 -6.67 -6.78 -9.54
C GLU A 119 -7.38 -5.66 -10.33
N ALA A 120 -8.53 -5.19 -9.84
CA ALA A 120 -9.32 -4.16 -10.52
C ALA A 120 -8.68 -2.76 -10.45
N ILE A 121 -7.83 -2.50 -9.46
CA ILE A 121 -7.22 -1.18 -9.24
C ILE A 121 -5.74 -1.13 -9.60
N ASP A 122 -5.05 -2.29 -9.58
CA ASP A 122 -3.63 -2.37 -9.89
C ASP A 122 -3.38 -1.91 -11.35
N GLU A 123 -2.32 -1.12 -11.53
CA GLU A 123 -1.98 -0.44 -12.80
C GLU A 123 -3.11 0.39 -13.44
N THR A 124 -4.24 0.59 -12.73
CA THR A 124 -5.41 1.31 -13.21
C THR A 124 -5.58 2.62 -12.45
N TYR A 125 -5.41 2.59 -11.13
CA TYR A 125 -5.61 3.75 -10.27
C TYR A 125 -4.41 4.08 -9.38
N GLU A 126 -4.21 5.38 -9.20
CA GLU A 126 -3.37 5.99 -8.18
C GLU A 126 -4.25 6.84 -7.25
N TYR A 127 -3.75 7.13 -6.05
CA TYR A 127 -4.57 7.72 -4.99
C TYR A 127 -3.85 8.85 -4.27
N ALA A 128 -4.53 9.97 -4.05
CA ALA A 128 -4.12 10.91 -3.02
C ALA A 128 -4.66 10.41 -1.67
N VAL A 129 -3.75 10.16 -0.73
CA VAL A 129 -4.06 9.64 0.60
C VAL A 129 -3.65 10.65 1.67
N GLU A 130 -4.63 11.11 2.43
CA GLU A 130 -4.39 11.83 3.68
C GLU A 130 -3.96 10.83 4.75
N TYR A 131 -2.67 10.83 5.07
CA TYR A 131 -2.06 10.06 6.15
C TYR A 131 -2.04 10.89 7.43
N GLY A 132 -2.88 10.50 8.37
CA GLY A 132 -3.14 11.24 9.61
C GLY A 132 -2.97 10.40 10.86
N GLU A 133 -3.40 10.97 11.98
CA GLU A 133 -3.38 10.31 13.28
C GLU A 133 -4.58 10.76 14.13
N THR A 134 -5.21 9.80 14.81
CA THR A 134 -6.24 10.10 15.81
C THR A 134 -5.63 10.74 17.05
N LYS A 135 -6.46 11.38 17.89
CA LYS A 135 -6.03 11.89 19.22
C LYS A 135 -5.39 10.85 20.14
N LYS A 136 -5.54 9.55 19.83
CA LYS A 136 -4.99 8.43 20.59
C LYS A 136 -3.71 7.84 19.98
N GLY A 137 -3.16 8.45 18.93
CA GLY A 137 -1.94 7.99 18.27
C GLY A 137 -2.14 6.89 17.22
N PHE A 138 -3.38 6.52 16.90
CA PHE A 138 -3.64 5.56 15.81
C PHE A 138 -3.56 6.24 14.47
N LYS A 139 -2.75 5.70 13.55
CA LYS A 139 -2.64 6.20 12.18
C LYS A 139 -3.96 6.04 11.41
N THR A 140 -4.26 7.00 10.55
CA THR A 140 -5.47 7.03 9.71
C THR A 140 -5.09 7.22 8.25
N PHE A 141 -5.89 6.65 7.36
CA PHE A 141 -5.69 6.72 5.91
C PHE A 141 -7.03 7.05 5.28
N LYS A 142 -7.09 8.16 4.55
CA LYS A 142 -8.29 8.60 3.86
C LYS A 142 -7.95 8.89 2.41
N ILE A 143 -8.62 8.20 1.49
CA ILE A 143 -8.56 8.54 0.07
C ILE A 143 -9.27 9.89 -0.10
N VAL A 144 -8.56 10.86 -0.67
CA VAL A 144 -9.12 12.20 -0.96
C VAL A 144 -9.32 12.43 -2.45
N GLU A 145 -8.59 11.71 -3.29
CA GLU A 145 -8.71 11.75 -4.75
C GLU A 145 -8.26 10.42 -5.35
N VAL A 146 -8.85 10.07 -6.51
CA VAL A 146 -8.53 8.87 -7.30
C VAL A 146 -8.12 9.35 -8.69
N PHE A 147 -6.99 8.86 -9.19
CA PHE A 147 -6.43 9.20 -10.48
C PHE A 147 -6.36 7.95 -11.36
N GLU A 148 -6.66 8.06 -12.65
CA GLU A 148 -6.34 7.01 -13.63
C GLU A 148 -4.87 7.09 -14.01
N VAL A 149 -4.20 5.94 -14.11
CA VAL A 149 -2.79 5.88 -14.56
C VAL A 149 -2.71 6.32 -16.04
N GLU A 150 -1.75 7.19 -16.38
CA GLU A 150 -1.48 7.65 -17.75
C GLU A 150 -0.70 6.65 -18.63
#